data_AF-A0A4Z0QU25-F1
#
_entry.id   AF-A0A4Z0QU25-F1
#
_cell.length_a   1.000
_cell.length_b   1.000
_cell.length_c   1.000
_cell.angle_alpha   90.00
_cell.angle_beta   90.00
_cell.angle_gamma   90.00
#
_symmetry.space_group_name_H-M   'P 1'
#
loop_
_entity.id
_entity.type
_entity.pdbx_description
1 polymer ?
#
loop_
_entity_poly.entity_id
_entity_poly.type
_entity_poly.pdbx_seq_one_letter_code
_entity_poly.pdbx_strand_id
1 'polypeptide(L)'
;MLNLIKSFVSPMAFTTLLAVLSLILADSVFGVLVSLRNGDFNLSKLPRFVETSLLPYIGGLLVLALFSYSNTALGALFFTTTTTVTAKFLADIVTKATQLFSGIQIQSPITVAQPKTTPAPVTPTSETVLGQ
;
A
#
# COMPACT_ATOMS: atom_id res chain seq x y z
N MET A 1 -6.80 3.44 35.69
CA MET A 1 -7.37 4.09 34.47
C MET A 1 -7.96 3.09 33.48
N LEU A 2 -7.31 1.96 33.17
CA LEU A 2 -7.83 0.97 32.19
C LEU A 2 -9.24 0.41 32.52
N ASN A 3 -9.59 0.29 33.80
CA ASN A 3 -10.91 -0.20 34.23
C ASN A 3 -12.05 0.80 33.99
N LEU A 4 -11.77 2.11 33.95
CA LEU A 4 -12.80 3.14 33.69
C LEU A 4 -13.28 3.06 32.24
N ILE A 5 -12.35 2.84 31.31
CA ILE A 5 -12.64 2.78 29.86
C ILE A 5 -13.49 1.55 29.52
N LYS A 6 -13.25 0.42 30.22
CA LYS A 6 -14.03 -0.81 30.09
C LYS A 6 -15.49 -0.67 30.55
N SER A 7 -15.82 0.34 31.34
CA SER A 7 -17.22 0.62 31.73
C SER A 7 -18.03 1.32 30.64
N PHE A 8 -17.37 1.94 29.66
CA PHE A 8 -18.01 2.71 28.58
C PHE A 8 -17.89 2.03 27.21
N VAL A 9 -16.89 1.16 27.03
CA VAL A 9 -16.64 0.46 25.77
C VAL A 9 -16.80 -1.04 25.98
N SER A 10 -17.66 -1.66 25.17
CA SER A 10 -17.80 -3.12 25.20
C SER A 10 -16.53 -3.80 24.69
N PRO A 11 -16.19 -5.02 25.16
CA PRO A 11 -15.00 -5.74 24.69
C PRO A 11 -14.98 -5.91 23.17
N MET A 12 -16.15 -6.13 22.57
CA MET A 12 -16.31 -6.24 21.12
C MET A 12 -16.12 -4.90 20.41
N ALA A 13 -16.66 -3.79 20.94
CA ALA A 13 -16.48 -2.47 20.34
C ALA A 13 -15.00 -2.05 20.38
N PHE A 14 -14.29 -2.38 21.46
CA PHE A 14 -12.86 -2.10 21.59
C PHE A 14 -12.02 -2.86 20.55
N THR A 15 -12.27 -4.15 20.36
CA THR A 15 -11.53 -4.95 19.35
C THR A 15 -11.86 -4.51 17.93
N THR A 16 -13.14 -4.22 17.62
CA THR A 16 -13.54 -3.65 16.32
C THR A 16 -12.86 -2.31 16.07
N LEU A 17 -12.85 -1.41 17.05
CA LEU A 17 -12.19 -0.12 16.92
C LEU A 17 -10.70 -0.30 16.60
N LEU A 18 -9.99 -1.14 17.36
CA LEU A 18 -8.56 -1.41 17.16
C LEU A 18 -8.28 -1.98 15.76
N ALA A 19 -9.12 -2.90 15.28
CA ALA A 19 -8.99 -3.50 13.96
C ALA A 19 -9.15 -2.44 12.85
N VAL A 20 -10.18 -1.61 12.92
CA VAL A 20 -10.42 -0.55 11.92
C VAL A 20 -9.32 0.51 11.95
N LEU A 21 -8.87 0.92 13.13
CA LEU A 21 -7.74 1.85 13.26
C LEU A 21 -6.47 1.27 12.63
N SER A 22 -6.19 -0.02 12.85
CA SER A 22 -5.04 -0.70 12.24
C SER A 22 -5.13 -0.73 10.71
N LEU A 23 -6.35 -0.93 10.17
CA LEU A 23 -6.58 -0.91 8.73
C LEU A 23 -6.38 0.48 8.12
N ILE A 24 -6.87 1.52 8.79
CA ILE A 24 -6.66 2.92 8.40
C ILE A 24 -5.15 3.27 8.38
N LEU A 25 -4.40 2.81 9.39
CA LEU A 25 -2.96 2.97 9.44
C LEU A 25 -2.27 2.23 8.29
N ALA A 26 -2.69 0.99 8.01
CA ALA A 26 -2.16 0.23 6.89
C ALA A 26 -2.38 0.96 5.55
N ASP A 27 -3.60 1.44 5.27
CA ASP A 27 -3.88 2.22 4.06
C ASP A 27 -3.01 3.47 3.93
N SER A 28 -2.77 4.15 5.05
CA SER A 28 -1.88 5.32 5.09
C SER A 28 -0.46 4.96 4.68
N VAL A 29 0.07 3.84 5.20
CA VAL A 29 1.39 3.31 4.82
C VAL A 29 1.42 2.98 3.33
N PHE A 30 0.41 2.27 2.80
CA PHE A 30 0.29 2.00 1.37
C PHE A 30 0.24 3.28 0.53
N GLY A 31 -0.47 4.31 0.99
CA GLY A 31 -0.52 5.62 0.34
C GLY A 31 0.84 6.31 0.27
N VAL A 32 1.60 6.25 1.37
CA VAL A 32 2.98 6.76 1.42
C VAL A 32 3.88 5.99 0.45
N LEU A 33 3.82 4.65 0.45
CA LEU A 33 4.61 3.80 -0.46
C LEU A 33 4.29 4.08 -1.94
N VAL A 34 3.01 4.24 -2.30
CA VAL A 34 2.59 4.59 -3.66
C VAL A 34 3.13 5.96 -4.05
N SER A 35 3.03 6.95 -3.16
CA SER A 35 3.53 8.31 -3.42
C SER A 35 5.05 8.35 -3.59
N LEU A 36 5.79 7.54 -2.82
CA LEU A 36 7.25 7.37 -2.97
C LEU A 36 7.59 6.75 -4.32
N ARG A 37 6.88 5.68 -4.72
CA ARG A 37 7.07 5.01 -6.02
C ARG A 37 6.86 5.96 -7.19
N ASN A 38 5.88 6.84 -7.11
CA ASN A 38 5.56 7.78 -8.20
C ASN A 38 6.47 9.01 -8.22
N GLY A 39 7.33 9.21 -7.21
CA GLY A 39 8.22 10.39 -7.11
C GLY A 39 7.53 11.66 -6.62
N ASP A 40 6.24 11.59 -6.25
CA ASP A 40 5.43 12.73 -5.81
C ASP A 40 5.44 12.94 -4.28
N PHE A 41 6.23 12.16 -3.55
CA PHE A 41 6.24 12.20 -2.10
C PHE A 41 6.77 13.53 -1.57
N ASN A 42 5.95 14.20 -0.75
CA ASN A 42 6.32 15.44 -0.08
C ASN A 42 5.96 15.34 1.41
N LEU A 43 6.99 15.28 2.25
CA LEU A 43 6.85 15.21 3.72
C LEU A 43 6.01 16.35 4.29
N SER A 44 6.04 17.53 3.66
CA SER A 44 5.26 18.71 4.10
C SER A 44 3.75 18.51 3.92
N LYS A 45 3.32 17.58 3.07
CA LYS A 45 1.89 17.25 2.87
C LYS A 45 1.39 16.20 3.87
N LEU A 46 2.28 15.50 4.56
CA LEU A 46 1.93 14.40 5.45
C LEU A 46 1.13 14.85 6.68
N PRO A 47 1.49 15.95 7.40
CA PRO A 47 0.69 16.43 8.54
C PRO A 47 -0.72 16.80 8.10
N ARG A 48 -0.84 17.52 6.97
CA ARG A 48 -2.14 17.90 6.41
C ARG A 48 -2.97 16.67 6.04
N PHE A 49 -2.37 15.64 5.44
CA PHE A 49 -3.06 14.38 5.17
C PHE A 49 -3.58 13.73 6.45
N VAL A 50 -2.78 13.67 7.52
CA VAL A 50 -3.23 13.14 8.81
C VAL A 50 -4.42 13.94 9.35
N GLU A 51 -4.35 15.26 9.33
CA GLU A 51 -5.40 16.14 9.83
C GLU A 51 -6.71 16.02 9.03
N THR A 52 -6.64 15.95 7.71
CA THR A 52 -7.85 15.97 6.86
C THR A 52 -8.42 14.60 6.56
N SER A 53 -7.58 13.56 6.57
CA SER A 53 -7.94 12.24 6.04
C SER A 53 -7.87 11.13 7.09
N LEU A 54 -7.15 11.31 8.20
CA LEU A 54 -7.06 10.29 9.24
C LEU A 54 -7.83 10.71 10.50
N LEU A 55 -7.57 11.92 10.97
CA LEU A 55 -8.09 12.43 12.23
C LEU A 55 -9.63 12.43 12.31
N PRO A 56 -10.39 12.77 11.25
CA PRO A 56 -11.85 12.71 11.30
C PRO A 56 -12.38 11.29 11.50
N TYR A 57 -11.78 10.28 10.86
CA TYR A 57 -12.19 8.88 11.04
C TYR A 57 -11.81 8.36 12.42
N ILE A 58 -10.56 8.62 12.85
CA ILE A 58 -10.07 8.18 14.16
C ILE A 58 -10.92 8.81 15.28
N GLY A 59 -11.14 10.13 15.20
CA GLY A 59 -11.92 10.88 16.17
C GLY A 59 -13.39 10.46 16.20
N GLY A 60 -14.03 10.37 15.03
CA GLY A 60 -15.42 9.95 14.92
C GLY A 60 -15.65 8.53 15.47
N LEU A 61 -14.79 7.58 15.11
CA LEU A 61 -14.87 6.21 15.60
C LEU A 61 -14.59 6.11 17.11
N LEU A 62 -13.65 6.89 17.64
CA LEU A 62 -13.36 6.92 19.08
C LEU A 62 -14.56 7.43 19.88
N VAL A 63 -15.20 8.50 19.43
CA VAL A 63 -16.41 9.04 20.08
C VAL A 63 -17.53 8.01 20.03
N LEU A 64 -17.81 7.43 18.85
CA LEU A 64 -18.86 6.41 18.72
C LEU A 64 -18.58 5.17 19.58
N ALA A 65 -17.32 4.72 19.63
CA ALA A 65 -16.92 3.58 20.46
C ALA A 65 -17.10 3.87 21.95
N LEU A 66 -16.77 5.08 22.40
CA LEU A 66 -16.86 5.48 23.81
C LEU A 66 -18.30 5.44 24.33
N PHE A 67 -19.28 5.75 23.49
CA PHE A 67 -20.69 5.76 23.87
C PHE A 67 -21.47 4.54 23.37
N SER A 68 -20.80 3.57 22.73
CA SER A 68 -21.46 2.43 22.09
C SER A 68 -22.18 1.53 23.09
N TYR A 69 -21.67 1.46 24.33
CA TYR A 69 -22.27 0.66 25.40
C TYR A 69 -23.44 1.37 26.08
N SER A 70 -23.41 2.70 26.16
CA SER A 70 -24.40 3.50 26.88
C SER A 70 -25.74 3.63 26.14
N ASN A 71 -25.76 3.47 24.81
CA ASN A 71 -26.97 3.60 24.01
C ASN A 71 -26.93 2.63 22.81
N THR A 72 -27.96 1.79 22.67
CA THR A 72 -28.06 0.80 21.59
C THR A 72 -28.01 1.40 20.19
N ALA A 73 -28.61 2.58 19.97
CA ALA A 73 -28.55 3.27 18.68
C ALA A 73 -27.13 3.77 18.36
N LEU A 74 -26.40 4.27 19.36
CA LEU A 74 -24.99 4.63 19.18
C LEU A 74 -24.11 3.39 18.92
N GLY A 75 -24.41 2.27 19.57
CA GLY A 75 -23.78 0.98 19.28
C GLY A 75 -24.02 0.52 17.84
N ALA A 76 -25.26 0.61 17.36
CA ALA A 76 -25.60 0.29 15.98
C ALA A 76 -24.86 1.20 14.99
N LEU A 77 -24.86 2.53 15.23
CA LEU A 77 -24.11 3.48 14.43
C LEU A 77 -22.61 3.14 14.43
N PHE A 78 -22.02 2.79 15.57
CA PHE A 78 -20.62 2.37 15.64
C PHE A 78 -20.35 1.16 14.74
N PHE A 79 -21.13 0.09 14.85
CA PHE A 79 -20.91 -1.12 14.04
C PHE A 79 -21.19 -0.91 12.55
N THR A 80 -22.21 -0.14 12.19
CA THR A 80 -22.46 0.22 10.79
C THR A 80 -21.32 1.06 10.23
N THR A 81 -20.91 2.10 10.95
CA THR A 81 -19.86 3.04 10.48
C THR A 81 -18.52 2.31 10.35
N THR A 82 -18.14 1.48 11.33
CA THR A 82 -16.92 0.67 11.27
C THR A 82 -16.93 -0.29 10.08
N THR A 83 -18.07 -0.90 9.76
CA THR A 83 -18.21 -1.77 8.58
C THR A 83 -18.01 -0.98 7.28
N THR A 84 -18.64 0.18 7.15
CA THR A 84 -18.49 1.05 5.97
C THR A 84 -17.05 1.55 5.81
N VAL A 85 -16.43 2.01 6.90
CA VAL A 85 -15.04 2.45 6.92
C VAL A 85 -14.11 1.29 6.54
N THR A 86 -14.32 0.10 7.11
CA THR A 86 -13.55 -1.10 6.77
C THR A 86 -13.60 -1.39 5.27
N ALA A 87 -14.80 -1.41 4.69
CA ALA A 87 -14.98 -1.66 3.26
C ALA A 87 -14.24 -0.63 2.40
N LYS A 88 -14.33 0.66 2.75
CA LYS A 88 -13.61 1.73 2.06
C LYS A 88 -12.10 1.51 2.09
N PHE A 89 -11.52 1.37 3.28
CA PHE A 89 -10.07 1.27 3.42
C PHE A 89 -9.51 -0.05 2.86
N LEU A 90 -10.29 -1.13 2.90
CA LEU A 90 -9.91 -2.38 2.25
C LEU A 90 -9.84 -2.23 0.71
N ALA A 91 -10.81 -1.56 0.10
CA ALA A 91 -10.80 -1.28 -1.34
C ALA A 91 -9.64 -0.36 -1.73
N ASP A 92 -9.36 0.67 -0.92
CA ASP A 92 -8.23 1.59 -1.13
C ASP A 92 -6.88 0.85 -1.02
N ILE A 93 -6.71 -0.04 -0.02
CA ILE A 93 -5.52 -0.89 0.13
C ILE A 93 -5.32 -1.79 -1.08
N VAL A 94 -6.36 -2.51 -1.52
CA VAL A 94 -6.25 -3.40 -2.69
C VAL A 94 -5.82 -2.61 -3.92
N THR A 95 -6.42 -1.44 -4.14
CA THR A 95 -6.07 -0.54 -5.25
C THR A 95 -4.61 -0.09 -5.18
N LYS A 96 -4.15 0.38 -4.01
CA LYS A 96 -2.77 0.82 -3.79
C LYS A 96 -1.77 -0.34 -3.92
N ALA A 97 -2.10 -1.51 -3.38
CA ALA A 97 -1.28 -2.71 -3.51
C ALA A 97 -1.12 -3.10 -4.97
N THR A 98 -2.21 -3.17 -5.75
CA THR A 98 -2.15 -3.42 -7.18
C THR A 98 -1.24 -2.41 -7.86
N GLN A 99 -1.40 -1.10 -7.60
CA GLN A 99 -0.53 -0.07 -8.16
C GLN A 99 0.95 -0.30 -7.86
N LEU A 100 1.31 -0.67 -6.62
CA LEU A 100 2.69 -0.96 -6.24
C LEU A 100 3.26 -2.17 -7.01
N PHE A 101 2.48 -3.24 -7.17
CA PHE A 101 2.94 -4.50 -7.74
C PHE A 101 2.78 -4.60 -9.28
N SER A 102 1.96 -3.76 -9.92
CA SER A 102 1.76 -3.77 -11.38
C SER A 102 3.01 -3.49 -12.21
N GLY A 103 4.10 -3.00 -11.60
CA GLY A 103 5.38 -2.75 -12.28
C GLY A 103 6.50 -3.75 -11.94
N ILE A 104 6.25 -4.75 -11.09
CA ILE A 104 7.25 -5.78 -10.80
C ILE A 104 7.19 -6.84 -11.89
N GLN A 105 7.77 -6.53 -13.04
CA GLN A 105 8.24 -7.58 -13.94
C GLN A 105 9.43 -8.22 -13.24
N ILE A 106 9.29 -9.46 -12.80
CA ILE A 106 10.46 -10.26 -12.46
C ILE A 106 11.27 -10.35 -13.75
N GLN A 107 12.36 -9.59 -13.85
CA GLN A 107 13.30 -9.66 -14.96
C GLN A 107 13.62 -11.15 -15.13
N SER A 108 13.11 -11.75 -16.20
CA SER A 108 13.46 -13.12 -16.58
C SER A 108 14.99 -13.21 -16.63
N PRO A 109 15.58 -14.35 -16.26
CA PRO A 109 17.03 -14.47 -16.07
C PRO A 109 17.76 -13.83 -17.24
N ILE A 110 18.74 -13.00 -16.89
CA ILE A 110 19.63 -12.27 -17.79
C ILE A 110 19.94 -13.19 -18.98
N THR A 111 19.33 -12.93 -20.14
CA THR A 111 19.79 -13.56 -21.38
C THR A 111 21.11 -12.89 -21.68
N VAL A 112 22.20 -13.53 -21.24
CA VAL A 112 23.56 -13.13 -21.62
C VAL A 112 23.59 -13.14 -23.14
N ALA A 113 23.69 -11.95 -23.74
CA ALA A 113 23.93 -11.83 -25.16
C ALA A 113 25.23 -12.58 -25.45
N GLN A 114 25.12 -13.72 -26.13
CA GLN A 114 26.26 -14.49 -26.58
C GLN A 114 27.12 -13.57 -27.46
N PRO A 115 28.44 -13.43 -27.21
CA PRO A 115 29.29 -12.60 -28.04
C PRO A 115 29.19 -13.11 -29.48
N LYS A 116 28.70 -12.26 -30.39
CA LYS A 116 28.76 -12.53 -31.82
C LYS A 116 30.23 -12.57 -32.19
N THR A 117 30.81 -13.77 -32.28
CA THR A 117 32.11 -13.99 -32.91
C THR A 117 31.94 -13.71 -34.39
N THR A 118 32.10 -12.44 -34.77
CA THR A 118 32.37 -12.07 -36.15
C THR A 118 33.68 -12.75 -36.56
N PRO A 119 33.68 -13.68 -37.52
CA PRO A 119 34.94 -14.19 -38.06
C PRO A 119 35.68 -13.00 -38.69
N ALA A 120 36.96 -12.85 -38.37
CA ALA A 120 37.81 -11.82 -38.96
C ALA A 120 37.73 -11.88 -40.50
N PRO A 121 37.83 -10.76 -41.22
CA PRO A 121 37.89 -10.78 -42.67
C PRO A 121 39.12 -11.58 -43.10
N VAL A 122 38.92 -12.70 -43.77
CA VAL A 122 40.01 -13.41 -44.45
C VAL A 122 40.36 -12.59 -45.70
N THR A 123 41.47 -11.88 -45.64
CA THR A 123 42.09 -11.26 -46.83
C THR A 123 42.46 -12.39 -47.79
N PRO A 124 41.96 -12.40 -49.04
CA PRO A 124 42.40 -13.40 -50.01
C PRO A 124 43.83 -13.05 -50.44
N THR A 125 44.79 -13.86 -50.02
CA THR A 125 46.15 -13.86 -50.58
C THR A 125 46.01 -14.22 -52.06
N SER A 126 46.33 -13.29 -52.95
CA SER A 126 46.40 -13.56 -54.38
C SER A 126 47.55 -14.53 -54.64
N GLU A 127 47.24 -15.82 -54.83
CA GLU A 127 48.19 -16.75 -55.44
C GLU A 127 48.38 -16.36 -56.91
N THR A 128 49.53 -15.77 -57.21
CA THR A 128 50.04 -15.65 -58.58
C THR A 128 50.37 -17.05 -59.09
N VAL A 129 49.45 -17.64 -59.86
CA VAL A 129 49.74 -18.83 -60.66
C VAL A 129 50.59 -18.38 -61.84
N LEU A 130 51.90 -18.54 -61.70
CA LEU A 130 52.89 -18.33 -62.74
C LEU A 130 53.20 -19.69 -63.40
N GLY A 131 52.70 -19.88 -64.61
CA GLY A 131 53.24 -20.80 -65.62
C GLY A 131 53.18 -22.30 -65.34
N GLN A 132 52.54 -23.03 -66.27
CA GLN A 132 53.08 -24.13 -67.09
C GLN A 132 51.89 -24.91 -67.69
#